data_AF-A0A7W1L799-F1
#
_entry.id   AF-A0A7W1L799-F1
#
_cell.length_a   1.000
_cell.length_b   1.000
_cell.length_c   1.000
_cell.angle_alpha   90.00
_cell.angle_beta   90.00
_cell.angle_gamma   90.00
#
_symmetry.space_group_name_H-M   'P 1'
#
loop_
_entity.id
_entity.type
_entity.pdbx_description
1 polymer ?
#
loop_
_entity_poly.entity_id
_entity_poly.type
_entity_poly.pdbx_seq_one_letter_code
_entity_poly.pdbx_strand_id
1 'polypeptide(L)' 'MFEAAAVAHIALPSSSGACPADTRRVYRVWNNRADSNHRYTTDRTIREAMVAKGGVAEGYGVVGVSMCAIP' A
#
# COMPACT_ATOMS: atom_id res chain seq x y z
N MET A 1 7.61 6.87 4.98
CA MET A 1 8.49 5.72 4.69
C MET A 1 8.15 5.22 3.29
N PHE A 2 8.96 5.57 2.29
CA PHE A 2 8.72 5.17 0.89
C PHE A 2 9.50 3.89 0.58
N GLU A 3 8.87 2.97 -0.15
CA GLU A 3 9.57 1.84 -0.77
C GLU A 3 10.60 2.40 -1.76
N ALA A 4 11.87 2.05 -1.60
CA ALA A 4 12.92 2.47 -2.53
C ALA A 4 13.03 1.43 -3.65
N ALA A 5 12.75 1.84 -4.90
CA ALA A 5 12.87 0.98 -6.09
C ALA A 5 14.27 0.36 -6.27
N ALA A 6 15.29 0.95 -5.65
CA ALA A 6 16.67 0.46 -5.67
C ALA A 6 16.92 -0.74 -4.73
N VAL A 7 16.01 -1.01 -3.78
CA VAL A 7 16.20 -2.04 -2.74
C VAL A 7 15.20 -3.19 -2.89
N ALA A 8 13.98 -2.87 -3.35
CA ALA A 8 12.98 -3.86 -3.70
C ALA A 8 12.75 -3.84 -5.23
N HIS A 9 12.96 -4.97 -5.90
CA HIS A 9 12.64 -5.15 -7.33
C HIS A 9 11.13 -5.25 -7.60
N ILE A 10 10.32 -4.53 -6.81
CA ILE A 10 8.87 -4.46 -6.95
C ILE A 10 8.51 -3.19 -7.68
N ALA A 11 7.53 -3.26 -8.57
CA ALA A 11 7.09 -2.10 -9.32
C ALA A 11 6.46 -1.07 -8.36
N LEU A 12 6.94 0.17 -8.43
CA LEU A 12 6.33 1.26 -7.68
C LEU A 12 5.11 1.81 -8.44
N PRO A 13 4.05 2.20 -7.73
CA PRO A 13 2.94 2.91 -8.33
C PRO A 13 3.39 4.29 -8.83
N SER A 14 2.66 4.85 -9.80
CA SER A 14 2.76 6.28 -10.13
C SER A 14 2.38 7.15 -8.92
N SER A 15 2.63 8.47 -9.00
CA SER A 15 2.19 9.42 -7.97
C SER A 15 0.67 9.38 -7.70
N SER A 16 -0.13 8.99 -8.70
CA SER A 16 -1.58 8.80 -8.57
C SER A 16 -1.99 7.44 -7.97
N GLY A 17 -1.03 6.55 -7.67
CA GLY A 17 -1.30 5.19 -7.19
C GLY A 17 -1.72 4.22 -8.31
N ALA A 18 -1.40 4.53 -9.57
CA ALA A 18 -1.64 3.61 -10.69
C ALA A 18 -0.50 2.59 -10.78
N CYS A 19 -0.85 1.33 -10.99
CA CYS A 19 0.10 0.26 -11.22
C CYS A 19 0.26 -0.01 -12.72
N PRO A 20 1.46 -0.43 -13.18
CA PRO A 20 1.67 -0.90 -14.56
C PRO A 20 0.71 -2.02 -14.96
N ALA A 21 0.58 -2.26 -16.26
CA ALA A 21 -0.16 -3.42 -16.77
C ALA A 21 0.35 -4.73 -16.14
N ASP A 22 -0.53 -5.71 -16.00
CA ASP A 22 -0.25 -7.04 -15.44
C ASP A 22 0.25 -7.04 -13.98
N THR A 23 0.01 -5.95 -13.24
CA THR A 23 0.29 -5.89 -11.80
C THR A 23 -0.93 -5.48 -11.00
N ARG A 24 -1.00 -5.92 -9.74
CA ARG A 24 -2.05 -5.59 -8.78
C ARG A 24 -1.54 -4.64 -7.71
N ARG A 25 -2.40 -3.69 -7.34
CA ARG A 25 -2.16 -2.76 -6.23
C ARG A 25 -2.07 -3.54 -4.92
N VAL A 26 -1.01 -3.26 -4.17
CA VAL A 26 -0.88 -3.69 -2.78
C VAL A 26 -0.98 -2.45 -1.90
N TYR A 27 -1.86 -2.51 -0.92
CA TYR A 27 -2.10 -1.46 0.07
C TYR A 27 -1.42 -1.84 1.39
N ARG A 28 -0.66 -0.92 1.96
CA ARG A 28 -0.11 -1.02 3.31
C ARG A 28 -0.89 -0.11 4.24
N VAL A 29 -1.32 -0.67 5.37
CA VAL A 29 -1.97 0.08 6.44
C VAL A 29 -1.18 -0.13 7.73
N TRP A 30 -0.70 0.97 8.29
CA TRP A 30 -0.09 1.02 9.61
C TRP A 30 -1.16 1.10 10.68
N ASN A 31 -1.03 0.34 11.76
CA ASN A 31 -2.02 0.29 12.84
C ASN A 31 -2.08 1.55 13.73
N ASN A 32 -1.19 2.52 13.54
CA ASN A 32 -1.13 3.77 14.32
C ASN A 32 -1.04 3.56 15.84
N ARG A 33 -0.22 2.61 16.27
CA ARG A 33 0.02 2.29 17.68
C ARG A 33 1.52 2.20 17.97
N ALA A 34 1.87 2.27 19.25
CA ALA A 34 3.26 2.16 19.70
C ALA A 34 3.90 0.80 19.35
N ASP A 35 3.12 -0.28 19.31
CA ASP A 35 3.59 -1.61 18.89
C ASP A 35 3.80 -1.74 17.38
N SER A 36 3.50 -0.68 16.61
CA SER A 36 3.74 -0.46 15.19
C SER A 36 3.63 -1.71 14.31
N ASN A 37 2.48 -1.90 13.70
CA ASN A 37 2.21 -3.04 12.83
C ASN A 37 1.73 -2.58 11.46
N HIS A 38 2.42 -3.03 10.41
CA HIS A 38 2.03 -2.80 9.02
C HIS A 38 1.35 -4.05 8.48
N ARG A 39 0.12 -3.89 7.98
CA ARG A 39 -0.62 -4.94 7.29
C ARG A 39 -0.70 -4.63 5.80
N TYR A 40 -0.56 -5.66 4.99
CA TYR A 40 -0.62 -5.57 3.54
C TYR A 40 -1.84 -6.31 3.01
N THR A 41 -2.52 -5.75 2.01
CA THR A 41 -3.64 -6.40 1.32
C THR A 41 -3.71 -5.94 -0.13
N THR A 42 -4.23 -6.77 -1.02
CA THR A 42 -4.58 -6.39 -2.40
C THR A 42 -6.04 -6.00 -2.56
N ASP A 43 -6.85 -6.18 -1.52
CA ASP A 43 -8.28 -5.86 -1.51
C ASP A 43 -8.52 -4.46 -0.95
N ARG A 44 -9.17 -3.61 -1.75
CA ARG A 44 -9.49 -2.23 -1.37
C ARG A 44 -10.49 -2.17 -0.21
N THR A 45 -11.47 -3.04 -0.18
CA THR A 45 -12.49 -3.10 0.89
C THR A 45 -11.85 -3.46 2.23
N ILE A 46 -10.91 -4.41 2.24
CA ILE A 46 -10.16 -4.75 3.45
C ILE A 46 -9.31 -3.56 3.91
N ARG A 47 -8.65 -2.87 2.97
CA ARG A 47 -7.92 -1.62 3.28
C ARG A 47 -8.83 -0.57 3.92
N GLU A 48 -10.00 -0.29 3.34
CA GLU A 48 -10.94 0.69 3.90
C GLU A 48 -11.39 0.30 5.30
N ALA A 49 -11.67 -1.00 5.53
CA ALA A 49 -12.02 -1.50 6.84
C ALA A 49 -10.89 -1.35 7.87
N MET A 50 -9.62 -1.48 7.46
CA MET A 50 -8.46 -1.25 8.34
C MET A 50 -8.30 0.23 8.68
N VAL A 51 -8.49 1.12 7.71
CA VAL A 51 -8.43 2.57 7.94
C VAL A 51 -9.58 3.06 8.82
N ALA A 52 -10.79 2.54 8.61
CA ALA A 52 -11.96 2.85 9.45
C ALA A 52 -11.75 2.43 10.92
N LYS A 53 -10.86 1.46 11.19
CA LYS A 53 -10.47 1.03 12.55
C LYS A 53 -9.34 1.89 13.15
N GLY A 54 -8.98 3.00 12.52
CA GLY A 54 -7.92 3.91 12.98
C GLY A 54 -6.54 3.65 12.36
N GLY A 55 -6.45 2.75 11.39
CA GLY A 55 -5.22 2.54 10.63
C GLY A 55 -4.90 3.70 9.68
N VAL A 56 -3.62 3.92 9.42
CA VAL A 56 -3.13 4.92 8.46
C VAL A 56 -2.73 4.21 7.17
N ALA A 57 -3.37 4.57 6.06
CA ALA A 57 -2.96 4.07 4.75
C ALA A 57 -1.71 4.80 4.27
N GLU A 58 -0.72 4.02 3.85
CA GLU A 58 0.56 4.54 3.40
C GLU A 58 0.80 4.25 1.92
N GLY A 59 1.35 5.22 1.20
CA GLY A 59 1.76 5.05 -0.18
C GLY A 59 1.30 6.19 -1.08
N TYR A 60 1.18 5.89 -2.36
CA TYR A 60 0.88 6.84 -3.43
C TYR A 60 -0.61 6.91 -3.77
N GLY A 61 -1.05 8.07 -4.24
CA GLY A 61 -2.44 8.33 -4.60
C GLY A 61 -3.40 8.41 -3.39
N VAL A 62 -4.66 8.74 -3.68
CA VAL A 62 -5.68 8.98 -2.63
C VAL A 62 -6.01 7.75 -1.79
N VAL A 63 -5.78 6.55 -2.33
CA VAL A 63 -6.06 5.29 -1.64
C VAL A 63 -4.83 4.70 -0.91
N GLY A 64 -3.63 5.27 -1.11
CA GLY A 64 -2.40 4.78 -0.48
C GLY A 64 -1.93 3.43 -1.04
N VAL A 65 -1.55 3.39 -2.32
CA VAL A 65 -0.94 2.21 -2.94
C VAL A 65 0.54 2.20 -2.61
N SER A 66 1.02 1.13 -2.00
CA SER A 66 2.41 1.06 -1.52
C SER A 66 3.34 0.42 -2.55
N MET A 67 2.86 -0.60 -3.25
CA MET A 67 3.62 -1.34 -4.27
C MET A 67 2.68 -2.00 -5.27
N CYS A 68 3.22 -2.44 -6.40
CA CYS A 68 2.53 -3.17 -7.44
C CYS A 68 3.16 -4.56 -7.59
N ALA A 69 2.39 -5.60 -7.29
CA ALA A 69 2.84 -6.99 -7.32
C ALA A 69 2.27 -7.73 -8.53
N ILE A 70 2.98 -8.73 -9.03
CA ILE A 70 2.43 -9.68 -10.01
C ILE A 70 1.29 -10.46 -9.33
N PRO A 71 0.19 -10.81 -10.05
CA PRO A 71 -0.94 -11.55 -9.50
C PRO A 71 -0.59 -12.84 -8.77
#